data_AF-A0A5B7RFN8-F1
#
_entry.id   AF-A0A5B7RFN8-F1
#
_cell.length_a   1.000
_cell.length_b   1.000
_cell.length_c   1.000
_cell.angle_alpha   90.00
_cell.angle_beta   90.00
_cell.angle_gamma   90.00
#
_symmetry.space_group_name_H-M   'P 1'
#
loop_
_entity.id
_entity.type
_entity.pdbx_description
1 polymer ?
#
loop_
_entity_poly.entity_id
_entity_poly.type
_entity_poly.pdbx_seq_one_letter_code
_entity_poly.pdbx_strand_id
1 'polypeptide(L)'
;MTSQDFTPDPPLHPDFTLDWTTYDDVDDSRQRWSTWFDVEPLSRGPEPRPDWVVTSRGAIDTELGILKTGKEGDVFLLERADPLDPDGGVVMAAKRYRSSEHRTFHRSASYTEGRSMKRSRDERAIKRKSTFGKQVAAGEWAASEWEALKRCWSIGVPVPYPVQIDGTEILMEWITVDGETAPRLAQTRPDVDLLAFYYDQLRDAMATMVQAGLVHGDLSAYNILAAGERLVVIDLPQIVDLVGNVNGMDFLLRDCTNMCAWFRQKGLEDADEHELFGELLAHAF
;
A
#
# COMPACT_ATOMS: atom_id res chain seq x y z
N MET A 1 19.09 68.92 27.53
CA MET A 1 18.01 68.11 26.93
C MET A 1 18.10 66.71 27.53
N THR A 2 16.98 66.23 28.01
CA THR A 2 16.78 65.21 29.05
C THR A 2 17.13 63.81 28.56
N SER A 3 17.89 63.05 29.37
CA SER A 3 18.04 61.60 29.21
C SER A 3 16.67 60.97 29.49
N GLN A 4 16.09 60.27 28.52
CA GLN A 4 14.89 59.48 28.77
C GLN A 4 15.32 58.23 29.54
N ASP A 5 14.88 58.13 30.80
CA ASP A 5 14.99 56.92 31.58
C ASP A 5 14.14 55.83 30.92
N PHE A 6 14.80 54.85 30.31
CA PHE A 6 14.17 53.62 29.85
C PHE A 6 13.91 52.76 31.10
N THR A 7 12.69 52.74 31.60
CA THR A 7 12.23 51.68 32.50
C THR A 7 12.18 50.37 31.71
N PRO A 8 12.85 49.29 32.15
CA PRO A 8 12.71 47.99 31.50
C PRO A 8 11.25 47.54 31.61
N ASP A 9 10.73 46.96 30.53
CA ASP A 9 9.38 46.41 30.50
C ASP A 9 9.19 45.39 31.63
N PRO A 10 8.00 45.31 32.24
CA PRO A 10 7.70 44.29 33.23
C PRO A 10 7.94 42.89 32.62
N PRO A 11 8.40 41.91 33.41
CA PRO A 11 8.60 40.56 32.91
C PRO A 11 7.30 40.03 32.28
N LEU A 12 7.41 39.46 31.08
CA LEU A 12 6.28 38.90 30.36
C LEU A 12 5.57 37.88 31.25
N HIS A 13 4.24 38.02 31.35
CA HIS A 13 3.41 37.08 32.11
C HIS A 13 3.57 35.68 31.50
N PRO A 14 3.68 34.61 32.31
CA PRO A 14 3.92 33.25 31.81
C PRO A 14 2.87 32.78 30.79
N ASP A 15 1.62 33.24 30.89
CA ASP A 15 0.57 32.97 29.88
C ASP A 15 0.86 33.55 28.48
N PHE A 16 1.84 34.45 28.35
CA PHE A 16 2.33 35.03 27.09
C PHE A 16 3.78 34.64 26.78
N THR A 17 4.37 33.72 27.55
CA THR A 17 5.66 33.10 27.20
C THR A 17 5.38 31.79 26.47
N LEU A 18 5.73 31.75 25.18
CA LEU A 18 5.77 30.52 24.41
C LEU A 18 7.14 29.88 24.57
N ASP A 19 7.19 28.69 25.14
CA ASP A 19 8.38 27.85 25.12
C ASP A 19 8.49 27.22 23.73
N TRP A 20 9.36 27.78 22.90
CA TRP A 20 9.68 27.23 21.59
C TRP A 20 10.72 26.14 21.75
N THR A 21 10.34 24.91 21.41
CA THR A 21 11.32 23.84 21.19
C THR A 21 11.61 23.79 19.69
N THR A 22 12.85 24.12 19.32
CA THR A 22 13.31 24.04 17.93
C THR A 22 13.78 22.63 17.63
N TYR A 23 13.52 22.15 16.42
CA TYR A 23 14.16 20.94 15.92
C TYR A 23 15.52 21.28 15.33
N ASP A 24 16.47 20.37 15.49
CA ASP A 24 17.76 20.43 14.79
C ASP A 24 17.56 20.10 13.30
N ASP A 25 18.50 20.57 12.46
CA ASP A 25 18.52 20.21 11.04
C ASP A 25 18.84 18.72 10.85
N VAL A 26 18.25 18.11 9.82
CA VAL A 26 18.52 16.72 9.45
C VAL A 26 19.87 16.65 8.70
N ASP A 27 20.87 16.00 9.30
CA ASP A 27 22.23 15.90 8.76
C ASP A 27 22.62 14.49 8.28
N ASP A 28 21.89 13.43 8.66
CA ASP A 28 22.06 12.07 8.14
C ASP A 28 21.44 11.96 6.72
N SER A 29 22.25 11.54 5.75
CA SER A 29 21.83 11.24 4.37
C SER A 29 20.70 10.22 4.23
N ARG A 30 20.43 9.41 5.26
CA ARG A 30 19.32 8.45 5.32
C ARG A 30 18.03 9.05 5.87
N GLN A 31 18.07 10.28 6.35
CA GLN A 31 16.96 10.94 6.99
C GLN A 31 16.40 12.06 6.11
N ARG A 32 15.10 12.30 6.23
CA ARG A 32 14.40 13.45 5.66
C ARG A 32 13.25 13.86 6.58
N TRP A 33 12.85 15.12 6.52
CA TRP A 33 11.56 15.52 7.09
C TRP A 33 10.43 14.69 6.49
N SER A 34 9.47 14.28 7.33
CA SER A 34 8.30 13.55 6.89
C SER A 34 7.52 14.34 5.84
N THR A 35 7.22 13.72 4.70
CA THR A 35 6.45 14.35 3.63
C THR A 35 4.93 14.37 3.90
N TRP A 36 4.49 13.94 5.09
CA TRP A 36 3.07 13.84 5.44
C TRP A 36 2.28 15.13 5.20
N PHE A 37 2.86 16.29 5.55
CA PHE A 37 2.23 17.60 5.35
C PHE A 37 2.54 18.24 3.99
N ASP A 38 3.50 17.69 3.24
CA ASP A 38 3.86 18.16 1.90
C ASP A 38 2.92 17.60 0.83
N VAL A 39 2.35 16.42 1.07
CA VAL A 39 1.35 15.81 0.18
C VAL A 39 -0.05 16.39 0.40
N GLU A 40 -0.86 16.39 -0.66
CA GLU A 40 -2.27 16.79 -0.59
C GLU A 40 -3.06 15.89 0.38
N PRO A 41 -4.10 16.40 1.05
CA PRO A 41 -4.91 15.60 1.98
C PRO A 41 -5.49 14.30 1.39
N LEU A 42 -5.81 14.26 0.09
CA LEU A 42 -6.32 13.07 -0.61
C LEU A 42 -5.24 12.01 -0.90
N SER A 43 -3.97 12.40 -0.77
CA SER A 43 -2.81 11.52 -0.86
C SER A 43 -2.43 10.93 0.50
N ARG A 44 -3.26 11.13 1.54
CA ARG A 44 -3.12 10.51 2.86
C ARG A 44 -4.15 9.40 3.03
N GLY A 45 -3.83 8.44 3.87
CA GLY A 45 -4.65 7.26 4.12
C GLY A 45 -6.06 7.58 4.62
N PRO A 46 -7.02 6.67 4.38
CA PRO A 46 -8.42 6.84 4.76
C PRO A 46 -8.59 6.97 6.28
N GLU A 47 -9.67 7.64 6.69
CA GLU A 47 -10.04 7.76 8.10
C GLU A 47 -11.07 6.67 8.49
N PRO A 48 -11.09 6.20 9.76
CA PRO A 48 -10.18 6.57 10.85
C PRO A 48 -8.78 5.97 10.63
N ARG A 49 -7.73 6.76 10.93
CA ARG A 49 -6.36 6.29 10.80
C ARG A 49 -6.01 5.36 11.96
N PRO A 50 -5.23 4.30 11.73
CA PRO A 50 -4.66 3.53 12.84
C PRO A 50 -3.83 4.41 13.79
N ASP A 51 -3.90 4.14 15.08
CA ASP A 51 -3.24 4.94 16.13
C ASP A 51 -1.71 4.97 15.98
N TRP A 52 -1.13 3.96 15.32
CA TRP A 52 0.31 3.89 15.05
C TRP A 52 0.79 4.87 13.97
N VAL A 53 -0.12 5.52 13.23
CA VAL A 53 0.27 6.43 12.14
C VAL A 53 0.79 7.74 12.74
N VAL A 54 2.10 7.94 12.67
CA VAL A 54 2.75 9.19 13.08
C VAL A 54 2.44 10.30 12.08
N THR A 55 1.75 11.33 12.56
CA THR A 55 1.35 12.50 11.78
C THR A 55 1.94 13.82 12.31
N SER A 56 2.95 13.76 13.16
CA SER A 56 3.62 14.95 13.70
C SER A 56 4.28 15.77 12.58
N ARG A 57 4.28 17.10 12.74
CA ARG A 57 5.01 18.03 11.85
C ARG A 57 6.52 17.94 12.05
N GLY A 58 6.97 17.48 13.22
CA GLY A 58 8.37 17.26 13.56
C GLY A 58 8.87 15.86 13.22
N ALA A 59 8.06 15.04 12.56
CA ALA A 59 8.45 13.68 12.26
C ALA A 59 9.57 13.63 11.20
N ILE A 60 10.53 12.74 11.42
CA ILE A 60 11.63 12.43 10.51
C ILE A 60 11.38 11.03 9.97
N ASP A 61 11.50 10.89 8.65
CA ASP A 61 11.54 9.62 7.93
C ASP A 61 13.02 9.16 7.83
N THR A 62 13.34 7.99 8.38
CA THR A 62 14.69 7.38 8.37
C THR A 62 14.69 6.09 7.54
N GLU A 63 15.54 6.01 6.50
CA GLU A 63 15.72 4.80 5.69
C GLU A 63 16.43 3.70 6.51
N LEU A 64 15.75 2.56 6.67
CA LEU A 64 16.30 1.37 7.34
C LEU A 64 16.91 0.37 6.35
N GLY A 65 16.59 0.48 5.06
CA GLY A 65 17.19 -0.31 3.99
C GLY A 65 16.18 -1.02 3.10
N ILE A 66 16.68 -1.82 2.16
CA ILE A 66 15.83 -2.52 1.19
C ILE A 66 15.19 -3.76 1.82
N LEU A 67 13.86 -3.84 1.74
CA LEU A 67 13.10 -5.03 2.12
C LEU A 67 13.08 -6.03 0.96
N LYS A 68 12.77 -5.55 -0.24
CA LYS A 68 12.63 -6.39 -1.43
C LYS A 68 12.87 -5.63 -2.73
N THR A 69 13.60 -6.24 -3.65
CA THR A 69 13.69 -5.78 -5.04
C THR A 69 12.61 -6.47 -5.87
N GLY A 70 11.87 -5.71 -6.67
CA GLY A 70 10.85 -6.20 -7.58
C GLY A 70 11.09 -5.76 -9.03
N LYS A 71 10.30 -6.32 -9.95
CA LYS A 71 10.34 -5.95 -11.37
C LYS A 71 9.83 -4.53 -11.62
N GLU A 72 8.82 -4.12 -10.84
CA GLU A 72 8.08 -2.87 -11.04
C GLU A 72 8.51 -1.76 -10.08
N GLY A 73 9.22 -2.13 -9.01
CA GLY A 73 9.64 -1.25 -7.95
C GLY A 73 10.41 -1.99 -6.88
N ASP A 74 11.02 -1.22 -5.98
CA ASP A 74 11.65 -1.74 -4.78
C ASP A 74 10.78 -1.39 -3.57
N VAL A 75 10.82 -2.24 -2.55
CA VAL A 75 10.22 -1.99 -1.25
C VAL A 75 11.34 -1.78 -0.25
N PHE A 76 11.28 -0.67 0.49
CA PHE A 76 12.20 -0.30 1.56
C PHE A 76 11.49 -0.34 2.91
N LEU A 77 12.25 -0.50 3.98
CA LEU A 77 11.79 -0.19 5.34
C LEU A 77 12.17 1.24 5.67
N LEU A 78 11.21 1.98 6.22
CA LEU A 78 11.35 3.37 6.63
C LEU A 78 10.74 3.53 8.01
N GLU A 79 11.48 4.15 8.92
CA GLU A 79 10.97 4.54 10.23
C GLU A 79 10.51 6.00 10.20
N ARG A 80 9.33 6.28 10.73
CA ARG A 80 8.86 7.64 10.99
C ARG A 80 8.75 7.85 12.48
N ALA A 81 9.50 8.79 13.02
CA ALA A 81 9.47 9.14 14.44
C ALA A 81 9.60 10.66 14.63
N ASP A 82 8.99 11.19 15.67
CA ASP A 82 9.24 12.56 16.12
C ASP A 82 10.38 12.53 17.15
N PRO A 83 11.49 13.27 16.95
CA PRO A 83 12.59 13.32 17.93
C PRO A 83 12.15 13.77 19.34
N LEU A 84 11.04 14.50 19.46
CA LEU A 84 10.47 14.94 20.72
C LEU A 84 9.48 13.92 21.32
N ASP A 85 9.15 12.85 20.59
CA ASP A 85 8.36 11.70 21.05
C ASP A 85 9.05 10.37 20.65
N PRO A 86 10.16 10.02 21.33
CA PRO A 86 11.01 8.90 20.93
C PRO A 86 10.33 7.53 21.06
N ASP A 87 9.27 7.41 21.85
CA ASP A 87 8.52 6.17 22.03
C ASP A 87 7.39 6.01 21.00
N GLY A 88 7.09 7.05 20.22
CA GLY A 88 5.99 7.11 19.26
C GLY A 88 6.34 6.70 17.83
N GLY A 89 7.55 6.18 17.57
CA GLY A 89 8.01 5.84 16.22
C GLY A 89 7.28 4.66 15.57
N VAL A 90 7.24 4.64 14.23
CA VAL A 90 6.67 3.52 13.46
C VAL A 90 7.52 3.14 12.26
N VAL A 91 7.67 1.82 12.04
CA VAL A 91 8.30 1.27 10.83
C VAL A 91 7.23 0.93 9.80
N MET A 92 7.44 1.37 8.57
CA MET A 92 6.54 1.23 7.43
C MET A 92 7.27 0.64 6.22
N ALA A 93 6.50 0.09 5.28
CA ALA A 93 6.99 -0.33 3.98
C ALA A 93 6.83 0.82 2.97
N ALA A 94 7.91 1.18 2.28
CA ALA A 94 7.94 2.18 1.23
C ALA A 94 8.11 1.51 -0.15
N LYS A 95 7.02 1.40 -0.93
CA LYS A 95 7.06 0.85 -2.30
C LYS A 95 7.35 1.98 -3.29
N ARG A 96 8.51 1.92 -3.94
CA ARG A 96 9.00 2.89 -4.92
C ARG A 96 9.00 2.31 -6.32
N TYR A 97 8.19 2.85 -7.21
CA TYR A 97 8.10 2.37 -8.59
C TYR A 97 9.28 2.84 -9.44
N ARG A 98 9.83 1.93 -10.25
CA ARG A 98 10.90 2.27 -11.21
C ARG A 98 10.29 2.83 -12.49
N SER A 99 10.98 3.81 -13.07
CA SER A 99 10.69 4.22 -14.45
C SER A 99 11.05 3.08 -15.43
N SER A 100 10.31 2.98 -16.54
CA SER A 100 10.14 1.78 -17.38
C SER A 100 11.39 1.18 -18.07
N GLU A 101 12.61 1.57 -17.74
CA GLU A 101 13.83 1.03 -18.36
C GLU A 101 14.16 -0.41 -17.92
N HIS A 102 13.59 -0.87 -16.80
CA HIS A 102 13.88 -2.18 -16.21
C HIS A 102 12.77 -3.24 -16.43
N ARG A 103 11.84 -3.02 -17.37
CA ARG A 103 10.85 -4.05 -17.73
C ARG A 103 11.45 -5.09 -18.68
N THR A 104 12.24 -6.01 -18.16
CA THR A 104 12.55 -7.26 -18.86
C THR A 104 11.37 -8.23 -18.68
N PHE A 105 10.35 -8.08 -19.51
CA PHE A 105 9.60 -9.14 -20.22
C PHE A 105 8.18 -8.69 -20.62
N HIS A 106 7.89 -8.93 -21.90
CA HIS A 106 6.56 -8.98 -22.49
C HIS A 106 5.68 -10.02 -21.80
N ARG A 107 4.50 -9.62 -21.30
CA ARG A 107 3.25 -10.42 -21.36
C ARG A 107 2.02 -9.52 -21.49
N SER A 108 1.22 -9.89 -22.49
CA SER A 108 -0.22 -9.66 -22.76
C SER A 108 -0.77 -8.22 -22.78
N ALA A 109 -1.08 -7.77 -24.00
CA ALA A 109 -1.84 -6.57 -24.36
C ALA A 109 -3.33 -6.59 -23.96
N SER A 110 -3.73 -7.46 -23.01
CA SER A 110 -5.13 -7.67 -22.62
C SER A 110 -5.59 -6.77 -21.47
N TYR A 111 -4.66 -6.03 -20.84
CA TYR A 111 -4.95 -5.19 -19.67
C TYR A 111 -5.55 -3.81 -20.00
N THR A 112 -5.52 -3.38 -21.27
CA THR A 112 -5.88 -1.99 -21.63
C THR A 112 -7.17 -1.89 -22.45
N GLU A 113 -7.72 -2.99 -22.97
CA GLU A 113 -8.84 -2.93 -23.93
C GLU A 113 -10.17 -2.48 -23.32
N GLY A 114 -10.32 -2.47 -21.99
CA GLY A 114 -11.52 -1.96 -21.30
C GLY A 114 -11.52 -0.45 -21.00
N ARG A 115 -10.40 0.27 -21.17
CA ARG A 115 -10.28 1.71 -20.78
C ARG A 115 -10.39 2.70 -21.94
N SER A 116 -10.96 2.28 -23.06
CA SER A 116 -11.22 3.13 -24.22
C SER A 116 -12.52 3.94 -24.04
N MET A 117 -12.48 5.01 -23.25
CA MET A 117 -13.26 6.24 -23.51
C MET A 117 -13.05 7.27 -22.39
N LYS A 118 -11.93 8.00 -22.42
CA LYS A 118 -11.87 9.45 -22.16
C LYS A 118 -10.42 9.95 -22.27
N ARG A 119 -10.24 10.93 -23.18
CA ARG A 119 -9.11 11.88 -23.32
C ARG A 119 -8.00 11.53 -24.32
N SER A 120 -8.32 11.73 -25.61
CA SER A 120 -7.39 11.77 -26.74
C SER A 120 -6.51 13.05 -26.77
N ARG A 121 -5.73 13.32 -25.72
CA ARG A 121 -4.64 14.32 -25.76
C ARG A 121 -3.31 13.80 -25.21
N ASP A 122 -3.32 12.76 -24.37
CA ASP A 122 -2.12 12.22 -23.71
C ASP A 122 -1.46 11.04 -24.45
N GLU A 123 -2.17 10.43 -25.41
CA GLU A 123 -1.65 9.33 -26.25
C GLU A 123 -0.38 9.68 -27.06
N ARG A 124 -0.18 10.96 -27.40
CA ARG A 124 0.99 11.38 -28.20
C ARG A 124 2.27 11.53 -27.37
N ALA A 125 2.16 11.71 -26.05
CA ALA A 125 3.31 11.81 -25.15
C ALA A 125 3.85 10.40 -24.80
N ILE A 126 2.95 9.45 -24.54
CA ILE A 126 3.29 8.05 -24.22
C ILE A 126 4.00 7.37 -25.41
N LYS A 127 3.64 7.73 -26.65
CA LYS A 127 4.25 7.17 -27.88
C LYS A 127 5.71 7.61 -28.11
N ARG A 128 6.25 8.56 -27.34
CA ARG A 128 7.56 9.17 -27.59
C ARG A 128 8.70 8.82 -26.63
N LYS A 129 8.55 7.78 -25.78
CA LYS A 129 9.62 7.18 -24.94
C LYS A 129 10.56 8.19 -24.21
N SER A 130 10.13 9.41 -23.96
CA SER A 130 10.93 10.44 -23.29
C SER A 130 11.02 10.12 -21.80
N THR A 131 12.09 10.55 -21.12
CA THR A 131 12.25 10.41 -19.67
C THR A 131 11.01 10.91 -18.91
N PHE A 132 10.39 11.98 -19.40
CA PHE A 132 9.13 12.51 -18.89
C PHE A 132 7.95 11.53 -19.02
N GLY A 133 7.75 10.91 -20.20
CA GLY A 133 6.68 9.92 -20.38
C GLY A 133 6.84 8.67 -19.51
N LYS A 134 8.08 8.33 -19.13
CA LYS A 134 8.38 7.20 -18.23
C LYS A 134 8.03 7.52 -16.77
N GLN A 135 8.28 8.75 -16.33
CA GLN A 135 7.91 9.23 -14.99
C GLN A 135 6.39 9.29 -14.84
N VAL A 136 5.69 9.80 -15.86
CA VAL A 136 4.22 9.82 -15.89
C VAL A 136 3.66 8.41 -15.75
N ALA A 137 4.18 7.43 -16.50
CA ALA A 137 3.74 6.04 -16.39
C ALA A 137 3.95 5.48 -14.98
N ALA A 138 5.13 5.64 -14.37
CA ALA A 138 5.38 5.15 -13.01
C ALA A 138 4.44 5.79 -11.97
N GLY A 139 4.09 7.07 -12.14
CA GLY A 139 3.09 7.76 -11.31
C GLY A 139 1.69 7.18 -11.46
N GLU A 140 1.28 6.79 -12.68
CA GLU A 140 0.00 6.13 -12.91
C GLU A 140 -0.10 4.76 -12.22
N TRP A 141 0.99 3.99 -12.18
CA TRP A 141 1.05 2.71 -11.46
C TRP A 141 0.91 2.90 -9.95
N ALA A 142 1.69 3.83 -9.38
CA ALA A 142 1.58 4.16 -7.96
C ALA A 142 0.18 4.67 -7.59
N ALA A 143 -0.39 5.57 -8.39
CA ALA A 143 -1.74 6.08 -8.17
C ALA A 143 -2.80 4.97 -8.27
N SER A 144 -2.66 4.02 -9.20
CA SER A 144 -3.60 2.90 -9.32
C SER A 144 -3.54 1.97 -8.11
N GLU A 145 -2.34 1.61 -7.65
CA GLU A 145 -2.19 0.78 -6.44
C GLU A 145 -2.65 1.51 -5.18
N TRP A 146 -2.40 2.81 -5.09
CA TRP A 146 -2.89 3.66 -4.01
C TRP A 146 -4.42 3.65 -3.92
N GLU A 147 -5.13 3.88 -5.03
CA GLU A 147 -6.59 3.85 -5.04
C GLU A 147 -7.14 2.46 -4.74
N ALA A 148 -6.48 1.40 -5.24
CA ALA A 148 -6.81 0.02 -4.94
C ALA A 148 -6.68 -0.30 -3.45
N LEU A 149 -5.53 0.02 -2.83
CA LEU A 149 -5.28 -0.17 -1.40
C LEU A 149 -6.30 0.59 -0.55
N LYS A 150 -6.55 1.87 -0.86
CA LYS A 150 -7.55 2.66 -0.14
C LYS A 150 -8.92 2.02 -0.19
N ARG A 151 -9.36 1.62 -1.39
CA ARG A 151 -10.68 1.02 -1.60
C ARG A 151 -10.79 -0.31 -0.85
N CYS A 152 -9.83 -1.21 -1.03
CA CYS A 152 -9.81 -2.52 -0.37
C CYS A 152 -9.79 -2.38 1.15
N TRP A 153 -8.95 -1.52 1.69
CA TRP A 153 -8.89 -1.27 3.14
C TRP A 153 -10.22 -0.71 3.67
N SER A 154 -10.81 0.26 2.97
CA SER A 154 -12.06 0.91 3.40
C SER A 154 -13.27 -0.02 3.42
N ILE A 155 -13.26 -1.09 2.60
CA ILE A 155 -14.32 -2.11 2.60
C ILE A 155 -13.99 -3.31 3.49
N GLY A 156 -12.86 -3.29 4.22
CA GLY A 156 -12.48 -4.33 5.18
C GLY A 156 -11.70 -5.51 4.62
N VAL A 157 -11.22 -5.46 3.37
CA VAL A 157 -10.29 -6.48 2.85
C VAL A 157 -8.97 -6.37 3.62
N PRO A 158 -8.39 -7.48 4.10
CA PRO A 158 -7.14 -7.43 4.83
C PRO A 158 -5.98 -7.12 3.88
N VAL A 159 -5.69 -5.83 3.72
CA VAL A 159 -4.56 -5.29 2.95
C VAL A 159 -3.72 -4.40 3.87
N PRO A 160 -2.45 -4.10 3.52
CA PRO A 160 -1.67 -3.11 4.26
C PRO A 160 -2.39 -1.77 4.28
N TYR A 161 -2.50 -1.14 5.46
CA TYR A 161 -3.06 0.21 5.53
C TYR A 161 -2.21 1.18 4.68
N PRO A 162 -2.82 1.89 3.70
CA PRO A 162 -2.10 2.84 2.87
C PRO A 162 -1.91 4.16 3.62
N VAL A 163 -0.69 4.46 4.06
CA VAL A 163 -0.38 5.64 4.88
C VAL A 163 -0.40 6.91 4.03
N GLN A 164 0.38 6.95 2.94
CA GLN A 164 0.39 8.08 2.00
C GLN A 164 0.97 7.68 0.64
N ILE A 165 0.70 8.49 -0.37
CA ILE A 165 1.38 8.46 -1.66
C ILE A 165 2.08 9.80 -1.93
N ASP A 166 3.33 9.75 -2.36
CA ASP A 166 4.09 10.91 -2.83
C ASP A 166 4.78 10.57 -4.16
N GLY A 167 4.27 11.16 -5.26
CA GLY A 167 4.75 10.89 -6.61
C GLY A 167 4.65 9.40 -6.99
N THR A 168 5.78 8.70 -6.93
CA THR A 168 5.90 7.26 -7.25
C THR A 168 6.23 6.39 -6.04
N GLU A 169 6.06 6.92 -4.83
CA GLU A 169 6.27 6.21 -3.57
C GLU A 169 4.95 6.04 -2.83
N ILE A 170 4.66 4.83 -2.37
CA ILE A 170 3.56 4.54 -1.44
C ILE A 170 4.17 4.11 -0.12
N LEU A 171 3.84 4.82 0.96
CA LEU A 171 4.08 4.36 2.32
C LEU A 171 2.85 3.59 2.80
N MET A 172 3.07 2.41 3.37
CA MET A 172 2.01 1.52 3.86
C MET A 172 2.46 0.72 5.08
N GLU A 173 1.50 0.11 5.77
CA GLU A 173 1.74 -0.79 6.92
C GLU A 173 2.81 -1.83 6.58
N TRP A 174 3.81 -1.96 7.45
CA TRP A 174 4.73 -3.08 7.39
C TRP A 174 4.13 -4.28 8.12
N ILE A 175 3.74 -5.29 7.35
CA ILE A 175 3.12 -6.50 7.89
C ILE A 175 4.20 -7.39 8.50
N THR A 176 4.06 -7.64 9.81
CA THR A 176 5.05 -8.40 10.60
C THR A 176 4.44 -9.59 11.31
N VAL A 177 5.28 -10.56 11.64
CA VAL A 177 5.00 -11.68 12.55
C VAL A 177 6.25 -11.92 13.38
N ASP A 178 6.08 -12.07 14.70
CA ASP A 178 7.19 -12.30 15.64
C ASP A 178 8.34 -11.27 15.53
N GLY A 179 8.00 -10.02 15.18
CA GLY A 179 8.97 -8.92 15.01
C GLY A 179 9.72 -8.91 13.68
N GLU A 180 9.44 -9.86 12.78
CA GLU A 180 10.03 -9.93 11.44
C GLU A 180 8.99 -9.69 10.34
N THR A 181 9.45 -9.50 9.09
CA THR A 181 8.53 -9.37 7.95
C THR A 181 7.73 -10.65 7.77
N ALA A 182 6.40 -10.52 7.67
CA ALA A 182 5.53 -11.67 7.44
C ALA A 182 5.92 -12.42 6.15
N PRO A 183 6.07 -13.75 6.21
CA PRO A 183 6.39 -14.54 5.03
C PRO A 183 5.24 -14.51 4.02
N ARG A 184 5.56 -14.74 2.74
CA ARG A 184 4.50 -15.02 1.75
C ARG A 184 3.85 -16.34 2.08
N LEU A 185 2.54 -16.46 1.87
CA LEU A 185 1.79 -17.70 2.09
C LEU A 185 2.46 -18.88 1.38
N ALA A 186 2.96 -18.68 0.16
CA ALA A 186 3.71 -19.68 -0.61
C ALA A 186 4.92 -20.29 0.14
N GLN A 187 5.55 -19.54 1.04
CA GLN A 187 6.73 -19.95 1.82
C GLN A 187 6.35 -20.69 3.12
N THR A 188 5.07 -20.69 3.49
CA THR A 188 4.58 -21.30 4.74
C THR A 188 4.26 -22.79 4.61
N ARG A 189 4.17 -23.44 5.76
CA ARG A 189 3.73 -24.83 5.93
C ARG A 189 2.82 -24.89 7.15
N PRO A 190 1.58 -24.37 7.06
CA PRO A 190 0.63 -24.41 8.16
C PRO A 190 0.25 -25.86 8.48
N ASP A 191 -0.17 -26.10 9.72
CA ASP A 191 -0.87 -27.34 10.07
C ASP A 191 -2.30 -27.33 9.51
N VAL A 192 -3.03 -28.42 9.73
CA VAL A 192 -4.36 -28.62 9.14
C VAL A 192 -5.37 -27.58 9.63
N ASP A 193 -5.33 -27.23 10.92
CA ASP A 193 -6.28 -26.30 11.52
C ASP A 193 -6.02 -24.88 11.02
N LEU A 194 -4.76 -24.46 11.00
CA LEU A 194 -4.38 -23.16 10.46
C LEU A 194 -4.61 -23.06 8.95
N LEU A 195 -4.41 -24.15 8.20
CA LEU A 195 -4.69 -24.19 6.77
C LEU A 195 -6.18 -23.99 6.48
N ALA A 196 -7.07 -24.64 7.24
CA ALA A 196 -8.50 -24.44 7.13
C ALA A 196 -8.88 -22.99 7.48
N PHE A 197 -8.33 -22.46 8.57
CA PHE A 197 -8.56 -21.07 8.98
C PHE A 197 -8.09 -20.03 7.95
N TYR A 198 -6.96 -20.27 7.29
CA TYR A 198 -6.51 -19.46 6.17
C TYR A 198 -7.43 -19.52 4.96
N TYR A 199 -8.03 -20.69 4.69
CA TYR A 199 -8.95 -20.84 3.57
C TYR A 199 -10.23 -20.04 3.79
N ASP A 200 -10.78 -20.07 5.01
CA ASP A 200 -11.95 -19.25 5.36
C ASP A 200 -11.66 -17.76 5.25
N GLN A 201 -10.51 -17.29 5.77
CA GLN A 201 -10.10 -15.89 5.60
C GLN A 201 -9.94 -15.48 4.13
N LEU A 202 -9.40 -16.38 3.29
CA LEU A 202 -9.30 -16.11 1.85
C LEU A 202 -10.69 -15.94 1.23
N ARG A 203 -11.62 -16.86 1.54
CA ARG A 203 -12.99 -16.83 1.02
C ARG A 203 -13.68 -15.53 1.38
N ASP A 204 -13.59 -15.11 2.65
CA ASP A 204 -14.15 -13.85 3.13
C ASP A 204 -13.54 -12.62 2.44
N ALA A 205 -12.21 -12.60 2.27
CA ALA A 205 -11.52 -11.53 1.58
C ALA A 205 -11.94 -11.43 0.10
N MET A 206 -11.98 -12.56 -0.61
CA MET A 206 -12.41 -12.61 -2.01
C MET A 206 -13.89 -12.25 -2.16
N ALA A 207 -14.76 -12.70 -1.25
CA ALA A 207 -16.17 -12.36 -1.25
C ALA A 207 -16.36 -10.84 -1.05
N THR A 208 -15.64 -10.25 -0.11
CA THR A 208 -15.67 -8.79 0.14
C THR A 208 -15.23 -8.00 -1.09
N MET A 209 -14.16 -8.45 -1.78
CA MET A 209 -13.72 -7.84 -3.03
C MET A 209 -14.81 -7.93 -4.11
N VAL A 210 -15.37 -9.12 -4.32
CA VAL A 210 -16.37 -9.39 -5.35
C VAL A 210 -17.68 -8.63 -5.12
N GLN A 211 -18.15 -8.53 -3.88
CA GLN A 211 -19.31 -7.69 -3.50
C GLN A 211 -19.09 -6.22 -3.85
N ALA A 212 -17.85 -5.75 -3.76
CA ALA A 212 -17.46 -4.41 -4.18
C ALA A 212 -17.19 -4.29 -5.69
N GLY A 213 -17.42 -5.34 -6.49
CA GLY A 213 -17.17 -5.39 -7.92
C GLY A 213 -15.68 -5.48 -8.29
N LEU A 214 -14.84 -5.96 -7.37
CA LEU A 214 -13.39 -6.03 -7.53
C LEU A 214 -12.92 -7.48 -7.70
N VAL A 215 -11.99 -7.67 -8.62
CA VAL A 215 -11.24 -8.92 -8.81
C VAL A 215 -9.76 -8.59 -8.71
N HIS A 216 -8.96 -9.42 -8.05
CA HIS A 216 -7.52 -9.17 -7.95
C HIS A 216 -6.82 -9.36 -9.31
N GLY A 217 -7.19 -10.38 -10.08
CA GLY A 217 -6.73 -10.63 -11.45
C GLY A 217 -5.39 -11.34 -11.60
N ASP A 218 -4.64 -11.47 -10.50
CA ASP A 218 -3.40 -12.24 -10.43
C ASP A 218 -3.17 -12.79 -9.00
N LEU A 219 -4.26 -13.17 -8.30
CA LEU A 219 -4.16 -13.67 -6.94
C LEU A 219 -3.47 -15.04 -6.93
N SER A 220 -2.53 -15.19 -6.01
CA SER A 220 -1.83 -16.44 -5.74
C SER A 220 -1.23 -16.41 -4.34
N ALA A 221 -0.77 -17.55 -3.83
CA ALA A 221 -0.07 -17.61 -2.54
C ALA A 221 1.22 -16.78 -2.48
N TYR A 222 1.73 -16.28 -3.62
CA TYR A 222 2.82 -15.32 -3.64
C TYR A 222 2.36 -13.90 -3.31
N ASN A 223 1.09 -13.56 -3.53
CA ASN A 223 0.51 -12.22 -3.33
C ASN A 223 -0.29 -12.12 -2.02
N ILE A 224 -0.05 -13.05 -1.10
CA ILE A 224 -0.61 -13.05 0.26
C ILE A 224 0.55 -13.18 1.24
N LEU A 225 0.54 -12.35 2.27
CA LEU A 225 1.40 -12.47 3.45
C LEU A 225 0.65 -13.22 4.56
N ALA A 226 1.36 -14.05 5.30
CA ALA A 226 0.84 -14.80 6.44
C ALA A 226 1.48 -14.25 7.73
N ALA A 227 0.75 -13.38 8.42
CA ALA A 227 1.17 -12.72 9.65
C ALA A 227 0.62 -13.49 10.87
N GLY A 228 1.30 -14.57 11.25
CA GLY A 228 0.78 -15.51 12.24
C GLY A 228 -0.52 -16.12 11.71
N GLU A 229 -1.63 -15.94 12.39
CA GLU A 229 -2.93 -16.44 11.96
C GLU A 229 -3.65 -15.54 10.94
N ARG A 230 -3.14 -14.33 10.68
CA ARG A 230 -3.79 -13.35 9.78
C ARG A 230 -3.24 -13.43 8.35
N LEU A 231 -4.12 -13.55 7.36
CA LEU A 231 -3.74 -13.34 5.95
C LEU A 231 -3.84 -11.85 5.58
N VAL A 232 -2.91 -11.38 4.75
CA VAL A 232 -2.92 -10.02 4.19
C VAL A 232 -2.63 -10.06 2.69
N VAL A 233 -3.57 -9.56 1.88
CA VAL A 233 -3.46 -9.47 0.42
C VAL A 233 -2.58 -8.29 0.03
N ILE A 234 -1.63 -8.51 -0.87
CA ILE A 234 -0.69 -7.50 -1.37
C ILE A 234 -0.65 -7.48 -2.89
N ASP A 235 -0.03 -6.45 -3.46
CA ASP A 235 0.19 -6.30 -4.91
C ASP A 235 -1.12 -6.16 -5.70
N LEU A 236 -1.80 -5.03 -5.46
CA LEU A 236 -3.11 -4.70 -6.04
C LEU A 236 -3.11 -3.86 -7.35
N PRO A 237 -2.02 -3.61 -8.09
CA PRO A 237 -2.10 -2.74 -9.26
C PRO A 237 -2.94 -3.35 -10.39
N GLN A 238 -3.24 -4.66 -10.32
CA GLN A 238 -4.03 -5.39 -11.31
C GLN A 238 -5.51 -5.54 -10.96
N ILE A 239 -6.06 -4.79 -9.99
CA ILE A 239 -7.49 -4.90 -9.69
C ILE A 239 -8.33 -4.63 -10.94
N VAL A 240 -9.18 -5.60 -11.27
CA VAL A 240 -10.09 -5.58 -12.40
C VAL A 240 -11.52 -5.36 -11.91
N ASP A 241 -12.30 -4.57 -12.65
CA ASP A 241 -13.74 -4.45 -12.45
C ASP A 241 -14.42 -5.75 -12.91
N LEU A 242 -15.12 -6.42 -11.99
CA LEU A 242 -15.74 -7.73 -12.23
C LEU A 242 -16.76 -7.69 -13.38
N VAL A 243 -17.56 -6.63 -13.46
CA VAL A 243 -18.70 -6.53 -14.40
C VAL A 243 -18.34 -5.66 -15.60
N GLY A 244 -17.56 -4.60 -15.37
CA GLY A 244 -17.15 -3.64 -16.38
C GLY A 244 -16.02 -4.14 -17.29
N ASN A 245 -15.27 -5.17 -16.88
CA ASN A 245 -14.27 -5.81 -17.74
C ASN A 245 -14.86 -7.05 -18.42
N VAL A 246 -14.70 -7.13 -19.74
CA VAL A 246 -15.13 -8.29 -20.55
C VAL A 246 -14.57 -9.62 -20.07
N ASN A 247 -13.39 -9.61 -19.42
CA ASN A 247 -12.71 -10.78 -18.89
C ASN A 247 -12.79 -10.86 -17.35
N GLY A 248 -13.62 -10.04 -16.68
CA GLY A 248 -13.67 -9.97 -15.21
C GLY A 248 -13.96 -11.32 -14.56
N MET A 249 -14.91 -12.08 -15.11
CA MET A 249 -15.26 -13.43 -14.64
C MET A 249 -14.12 -14.43 -14.84
N ASP A 250 -13.41 -14.36 -15.96
CA ASP A 250 -12.27 -15.24 -16.25
C ASP A 250 -11.10 -14.98 -15.29
N PHE A 251 -10.87 -13.71 -14.96
CA PHE A 251 -9.88 -13.33 -13.94
C PHE A 251 -10.26 -13.86 -12.56
N LEU A 252 -11.53 -13.79 -12.18
CA LEU A 252 -12.00 -14.31 -10.90
C LEU A 252 -11.84 -15.83 -10.82
N LEU A 253 -12.21 -16.56 -11.87
CA LEU A 253 -12.02 -18.01 -11.92
C LEU A 253 -10.53 -18.39 -11.85
N ARG A 254 -9.66 -17.62 -12.50
CA ARG A 254 -8.21 -17.80 -12.43
C ARG A 254 -7.67 -17.60 -11.01
N ASP A 255 -8.13 -16.57 -10.31
CA ASP A 255 -7.78 -16.33 -8.91
C ASP A 255 -8.20 -17.52 -8.02
N CYS A 256 -9.45 -18.00 -8.18
CA CYS A 256 -9.95 -19.19 -7.48
C CYS A 256 -9.08 -20.42 -7.76
N THR A 257 -8.77 -20.67 -9.04
CA THR A 257 -7.95 -21.80 -9.49
C THR A 257 -6.57 -21.78 -8.84
N ASN A 258 -5.89 -20.63 -8.87
CA ASN A 258 -4.54 -20.51 -8.31
C ASN A 258 -4.52 -20.76 -6.80
N MET A 259 -5.51 -20.24 -6.09
CA MET A 259 -5.59 -20.38 -4.64
C MET A 259 -6.00 -21.79 -4.22
N CYS A 260 -7.08 -22.33 -4.76
CA CYS A 260 -7.53 -23.69 -4.46
C CYS A 260 -6.46 -24.73 -4.81
N ALA A 261 -5.71 -24.55 -5.91
CA ALA A 261 -4.57 -25.41 -6.22
C ALA A 261 -3.47 -25.38 -5.14
N TRP A 262 -3.18 -24.21 -4.56
CA TRP A 262 -2.23 -24.11 -3.45
C TRP A 262 -2.75 -24.78 -2.17
N PHE A 263 -4.02 -24.56 -1.81
CA PHE A 263 -4.63 -25.18 -0.62
C PHE A 263 -4.70 -26.71 -0.74
N ARG A 264 -5.10 -27.24 -1.90
CA ARG A 264 -5.06 -28.68 -2.19
C ARG A 264 -3.65 -29.24 -2.08
N GLN A 265 -2.64 -28.54 -2.61
CA GLN A 265 -1.24 -28.96 -2.48
C GLN A 265 -0.78 -29.03 -1.01
N LYS A 266 -1.37 -28.23 -0.12
CA LYS A 266 -1.05 -28.19 1.31
C LYS A 266 -1.85 -29.17 2.16
N GLY A 267 -2.81 -29.89 1.57
CA GLY A 267 -3.56 -30.96 2.24
C GLY A 267 -5.04 -30.64 2.48
N LEU A 268 -5.55 -29.50 2.00
CA LEU A 268 -6.99 -29.21 2.03
C LEU A 268 -7.63 -29.72 0.73
N GLU A 269 -7.88 -31.04 0.67
CA GLU A 269 -8.30 -31.74 -0.57
C GLU A 269 -9.64 -31.22 -1.12
N ASP A 270 -10.53 -30.77 -0.24
CA ASP A 270 -11.87 -30.27 -0.58
C ASP A 270 -11.88 -28.82 -1.09
N ALA A 271 -10.72 -28.16 -1.23
CA ALA A 271 -10.65 -26.82 -1.81
C ALA A 271 -10.88 -26.88 -3.33
N ASP A 272 -12.13 -26.69 -3.76
CA ASP A 272 -12.56 -26.72 -5.16
C ASP A 272 -12.70 -25.30 -5.74
N GLU A 273 -12.04 -25.04 -6.86
CA GLU A 273 -12.08 -23.73 -7.53
C GLU A 273 -13.44 -23.36 -8.13
N HIS A 274 -14.25 -24.33 -8.55
CA HIS A 274 -15.56 -24.07 -9.14
C HIS A 274 -16.64 -23.85 -8.08
N GLU A 275 -16.55 -24.56 -6.95
CA GLU A 275 -17.39 -24.30 -5.77
C GLU A 275 -17.11 -22.89 -5.23
N LEU A 276 -15.84 -22.56 -5.01
CA LEU A 276 -15.43 -21.22 -4.58
C LEU A 276 -15.91 -20.14 -5.57
N PHE A 277 -15.69 -20.35 -6.87
CA PHE A 277 -16.15 -19.40 -7.89
C PHE A 277 -17.67 -19.23 -7.86
N GLY A 278 -18.43 -20.32 -7.71
CA GLY A 278 -19.88 -20.28 -7.59
C GLY A 278 -20.37 -19.53 -6.36
N GLU A 279 -19.73 -19.75 -5.21
CA GLU A 279 -19.98 -19.01 -3.97
C GLU A 279 -19.74 -17.50 -4.16
N LEU A 280 -18.60 -17.13 -4.73
CA LEU A 280 -18.26 -15.73 -4.95
C LEU A 280 -19.23 -15.04 -5.93
N LEU A 281 -19.67 -15.74 -6.97
CA LEU A 281 -20.69 -15.21 -7.88
C LEU A 281 -22.03 -14.96 -7.19
N ALA A 282 -22.41 -15.80 -6.21
CA ALA A 282 -23.62 -15.58 -5.42
C ALA A 282 -23.53 -14.34 -4.51
N HIS A 283 -22.32 -13.84 -4.25
CA HIS A 283 -22.10 -12.57 -3.55
C HIS A 283 -22.07 -11.36 -4.48
N ALA A 284 -21.88 -11.55 -5.79
CA ALA A 284 -21.81 -10.46 -6.77
C ALA A 284 -23.18 -9.91 -7.19
N PHE A 285 -24.26 -10.68 -6.98
CA PHE A 285 -25.63 -10.41 -7.44
C PHE A 285 -26.66 -10.68 -6.35
#